data_AF-A0A6H1ZLD1-F1
#
_entry.id   AF-A0A6H1ZLD1-F1
#
_cell.length_a   1.000
_cell.length_b   1.000
_cell.length_c   1.000
_cell.angle_alpha   90.00
_cell.angle_beta   90.00
_cell.angle_gamma   90.00
#
_symmetry.space_group_name_H-M   'P 1'
#
loop_
_entity.id
_entity.type
_entity.pdbx_description
1 polymer ?
#
loop_
_entity_poly.entity_id
_entity_poly.type
_entity_poly.pdbx_seq_one_letter_code
_entity_poly.pdbx_strand_id
1 'polypeptide(L)' 'MVINMKIKDKKLKKLVDVSDEDCLHRPCYWPRLDPGVFTQGVGYKTRSGKQEWLCGNREIRGCPIPKPDPNL' A
#
# COMPACT_ATOMS: atom_id res chain seq x y z
N MET A 1 -14.93 -4.06 6.98
CA MET A 1 -14.29 -4.96 5.99
C MET A 1 -13.26 -4.14 5.24
N VAL A 2 -11.96 -4.45 5.38
CA VAL A 2 -10.93 -3.82 4.54
C VAL A 2 -10.92 -4.61 3.23
N ILE A 3 -11.46 -4.05 2.16
CA ILE A 3 -11.39 -4.68 0.84
C ILE A 3 -9.93 -4.55 0.40
N ASN A 4 -9.17 -5.65 0.43
CA ASN A 4 -7.82 -5.68 -0.11
C ASN A 4 -7.92 -5.66 -1.63
N MET A 5 -7.47 -4.57 -2.24
CA MET A 5 -7.48 -4.38 -3.68
C MET A 5 -6.04 -4.37 -4.19
N LYS A 6 -5.70 -5.31 -5.07
CA LYS A 6 -4.36 -5.39 -5.67
C LYS A 6 -4.41 -4.92 -7.12
N ILE A 7 -3.58 -3.95 -7.48
CA ILE A 7 -3.51 -3.42 -8.86
C ILE A 7 -2.09 -3.60 -9.38
N LYS A 8 -1.98 -3.93 -10.67
CA LYS A 8 -0.70 -4.03 -11.34
C LYS A 8 -0.14 -2.64 -11.60
N ASP A 9 0.88 -2.25 -10.83
CA ASP A 9 1.69 -1.09 -11.14
C ASP A 9 2.54 -1.40 -12.39
N LYS A 10 2.32 -0.64 -13.47
CA LYS A 10 3.01 -0.82 -14.75
C LYS A 10 4.50 -0.46 -14.68
N LYS A 11 4.89 0.49 -13.82
CA LYS A 11 6.28 0.92 -13.62
C LYS A 11 7.07 -0.13 -12.83
N LEU A 12 6.47 -0.67 -11.76
CA LEU A 12 7.09 -1.70 -10.92
C LEU A 12 6.95 -3.11 -11.49
N LYS A 13 5.99 -3.34 -12.40
CA LYS A 13 5.60 -4.66 -12.92
C LYS A 13 5.22 -5.64 -11.80
N LYS A 14 4.63 -5.11 -10.70
CA LYS A 14 4.21 -5.87 -9.51
C LYS A 14 2.76 -5.56 -9.17
N LEU A 15 2.10 -6.49 -8.48
CA LEU A 15 0.78 -6.26 -7.88
C LEU A 15 0.98 -5.53 -6.55
N VAL A 16 0.41 -4.34 -6.43
CA VAL A 16 0.49 -3.48 -5.26
C VAL A 16 -0.87 -3.45 -4.58
N ASP A 17 -0.90 -3.74 -3.29
CA ASP A 17 -2.09 -3.65 -2.44
C ASP A 17 -2.41 -2.18 -2.13
N VAL A 18 -3.57 -1.71 -2.56
CA VAL A 18 -4.00 -0.30 -2.55
C VAL A 18 -5.42 -0.14 -1.99
N SER A 19 -5.86 1.08 -1.74
CA SER A 19 -7.17 1.36 -1.14
C SER A 19 -8.32 1.39 -2.15
N ASP A 20 -8.02 1.68 -3.42
CA ASP A 20 -8.97 1.84 -4.52
C ASP A 20 -8.25 1.74 -5.88
N GLU A 21 -9.00 1.60 -6.97
CA GLU A 21 -8.49 1.55 -8.34
C GLU A 21 -7.64 2.75 -8.74
N ASP A 22 -8.04 3.94 -8.31
CA ASP A 22 -7.38 5.19 -8.66
C ASP A 22 -6.12 5.46 -7.87
N CYS A 23 -5.80 4.66 -6.84
CA CYS A 23 -4.63 4.88 -6.01
C CYS A 23 -3.35 5.02 -6.85
N LEU A 24 -3.19 4.30 -7.97
CA LEU A 24 -2.01 4.42 -8.83
C LEU A 24 -1.81 5.82 -9.43
N HIS A 25 -2.88 6.59 -9.55
CA HIS A 25 -2.89 7.93 -10.15
C HIS A 25 -2.85 9.04 -9.07
N ARG A 26 -3.08 8.70 -7.80
CA ARG A 26 -3.10 9.69 -6.71
C ARG A 26 -1.68 10.11 -6.31
N PRO A 27 -1.46 11.38 -5.93
CA PRO A 27 -0.15 11.85 -5.47
C PRO A 27 0.29 11.20 -4.16
N CYS A 28 -0.66 10.71 -3.35
CA CYS A 28 -0.37 9.98 -2.11
C CYS A 28 0.03 8.51 -2.34
N TYR A 29 0.12 8.08 -3.59
CA TYR A 29 0.57 6.74 -3.95
C TYR A 29 2.04 6.58 -3.63
N TRP A 30 2.33 5.64 -2.74
CA TRP A 30 3.71 5.33 -2.39
C TRP A 30 3.91 3.82 -2.33
N PRO A 31 4.31 3.17 -3.44
CA PRO A 31 4.51 1.74 -3.44
C PRO A 31 5.77 1.39 -2.67
N ARG A 32 5.64 0.43 -1.75
CA ARG A 32 6.76 -0.14 -1.00
C ARG A 32 6.54 -1.62 -0.76
N LEU A 33 7.62 -2.31 -0.43
CA LEU A 33 7.54 -3.66 0.12
C LEU A 33 6.88 -3.61 1.50
N ASP A 34 6.01 -4.59 1.77
CA ASP A 34 5.43 -4.81 3.08
C ASP A 34 6.58 -5.02 4.09
N PRO A 35 6.77 -4.12 5.06
CA PRO A 35 7.74 -4.34 6.13
C PRO A 35 7.30 -5.50 7.04
N GLY A 36 6.04 -5.93 6.94
CA GLY A 36 5.44 -6.93 7.79
C GLY A 36 4.81 -6.32 9.03
N VAL A 37 4.48 -7.17 9.99
CA VAL A 37 3.78 -6.74 11.21
C VAL A 37 4.79 -6.12 12.17
N PHE A 38 4.55 -4.87 12.54
CA PHE A 38 5.29 -4.23 13.62
C PHE A 38 4.78 -4.74 14.97
N THR A 39 5.68 -5.31 15.77
CA THR A 39 5.40 -5.68 17.16
C THR A 39 6.26 -4.84 18.09
N GLN A 40 5.62 -4.13 19.03
CA GLN A 40 6.33 -3.31 20.00
C GLN A 40 7.35 -4.15 20.79
N GLY A 41 8.58 -3.65 20.93
CA GLY A 41 9.68 -4.36 21.59
C GLY A 41 10.38 -5.43 20.75
N VAL A 42 9.91 -5.71 19.54
CA VAL A 42 10.47 -6.73 18.64
C VAL A 42 10.84 -6.15 17.26
N GLY A 43 10.13 -5.11 16.82
CA GLY A 43 10.33 -4.50 15.51
C GLY A 43 9.43 -5.12 14.43
N TYR A 44 9.82 -4.94 13.17
CA TYR A 44 9.09 -5.48 12.03
C TYR A 44 9.42 -6.96 11.84
N LYS A 45 8.40 -7.80 11.73
CA LYS A 45 8.52 -9.20 11.32
C LYS A 45 7.82 -9.40 9.99
N THR A 46 8.56 -9.91 9.02
CA THR A 46 8.00 -10.33 7.73
C THR A 46 6.83 -11.28 7.99
N ARG A 47 5.66 -10.98 7.42
CA ARG A 47 4.52 -11.90 7.47
C ARG A 47 4.95 -13.19 6.76
N SER A 48 4.67 -14.35 7.34
CA SER A 48 5.00 -15.64 6.71
C SER A 48 4.44 -15.70 5.29
N GLY A 49 5.32 -15.57 4.28
CA GLY A 49 4.92 -15.43 2.89
C GLY A 49 5.94 -14.72 2.02
N LYS A 50 5.65 -14.63 0.72
CA LYS A 50 6.44 -13.81 -0.22
C LYS A 50 6.29 -12.33 0.15
N GLN A 51 7.37 -11.59 0.00
CA GLN A 51 7.38 -10.13 0.19
C GLN A 51 6.41 -9.48 -0.81
N GLU A 52 5.28 -8.98 -0.31
CA GLU A 52 4.24 -8.35 -1.12
C GLU A 52 4.50 -6.84 -1.26
N TRP A 53 3.92 -6.23 -2.30
CA TRP A 53 3.95 -4.79 -2.47
C TRP A 53 2.65 -4.18 -2.00
N LEU A 54 2.73 -3.02 -1.36
CA LEU A 54 1.58 -2.26 -0.88
C LEU A 54 1.79 -0.76 -0.99
N CYS A 55 0.70 -0.01 -0.88
CA CYS A 55 0.73 1.44 -0.73
C CYS A 55 1.12 1.77 0.71
N GLY A 56 2.35 2.23 0.92
CA GLY A 56 2.90 2.56 2.22
C GLY A 56 2.11 3.63 2.95
N ASN A 57 1.52 4.58 2.22
CA ASN A 57 0.68 5.58 2.84
C ASN A 57 -0.59 4.95 3.44
N ARG A 58 -1.26 4.03 2.71
CA ARG A 58 -2.41 3.26 3.23
C ARG A 58 -2.06 2.50 4.51
N GLU A 59 -0.89 1.88 4.57
CA GLU A 59 -0.53 1.03 5.71
C GLU A 59 -0.03 1.80 6.93
N ILE A 60 0.73 2.88 6.74
CA ILE A 60 1.37 3.61 7.84
C ILE A 60 0.49 4.76 8.34
N ARG A 61 -0.07 5.54 7.42
CA ARG A 61 -0.79 6.80 7.72
C ARG A 61 -2.27 6.76 7.35
N GLY A 62 -2.70 5.72 6.63
CA GLY A 62 -3.96 5.73 5.90
C GLY A 62 -3.88 6.57 4.62
N CYS A 63 -4.85 6.38 3.72
CA CYS A 63 -5.08 7.39 2.68
C CYS A 63 -5.73 8.62 3.33
N PRO A 64 -5.31 9.85 2.97
CA PRO A 64 -5.96 11.06 3.46
C PRO A 64 -7.45 11.06 3.11
N ILE A 65 -8.27 11.62 4.00
CA ILE A 65 -9.71 11.77 3.85
C ILE A 65 -10.01 13.28 3.82
N PRO A 66 -10.55 13.85 2.72
CA PRO A 66 -10.96 13.17 1.48
C PRO A 66 -9.76 12.67 0.65
N LYS A 67 -9.98 11.62 -0.16
CA LYS A 67 -8.93 11.08 -1.03
C LYS A 67 -8.59 12.12 -2.10
N PRO A 68 -7.30 12.40 -2.37
CA PRO A 68 -6.88 13.42 -3.33
C PRO A 68 -7.26 12.99 -4.75
N ASP A 69 -7.66 13.95 -5.58
CA ASP A 69 -8.05 13.67 -6.97
C ASP A 69 -6.90 13.00 -7.73
N PRO A 70 -7.19 11.91 -8.48
CA PRO A 70 -6.17 11.21 -9.27
C PRO A 70 -5.69 11.98 -10.51
N ASN A 71 -6.29 13.12 -10.83
CA ASN A 71 -5.99 13.93 -12.02
C ASN A 71 -5.43 15.33 -11.69
N LEU A 72 -4.93 15.54 -10.46
CA LEU A 72 -4.33 16.82 -10.06
C LEU A 72 -2.95 17.04 -10.70
#